data_AF-A0A9N8F3F1-F1
#
_entry.id   AF-A0A9N8F3F1-F1
#
_cell.length_a   1.000
_cell.length_b   1.000
_cell.length_c   1.000
_cell.angle_alpha   90.00
_cell.angle_beta   90.00
_cell.angle_gamma   90.00
#
_symmetry.space_group_name_H-M   'P 1'
#
loop_
_entity.id
_entity.type
_entity.pdbx_description
1 polymer ?
#
loop_
_entity_poly.entity_id
_entity_poly.type
_entity_poly.pdbx_seq_one_letter_code
_entity_poly.pdbx_strand_id
1 'polypeptide(L)'
;MKIEKEKIEVRMKGIQFPLVSNSATTGHKLQGYTASQLLVWNWHYADNWAYVVLSIVREMKGLFLRKPLSLDLTKYQMPDEMVHMLETFSRYIPFDTLSADNYDEMLQSEAAFN
;
A
#
# COMPACT_ATOMS: atom_id res chain seq x y z
N MET A 1 20.02 21.38 -14.48
CA MET A 1 19.90 22.43 -15.51
C MET A 1 20.65 21.96 -16.74
N LYS A 2 20.00 21.85 -17.91
CA LYS A 2 20.68 21.40 -19.14
C LYS A 2 21.26 22.61 -19.85
N ILE A 3 22.58 22.77 -19.74
CA ILE A 3 23.39 23.56 -20.65
C ILE A 3 24.20 22.51 -21.42
N GLU A 4 23.95 22.43 -22.74
CA GLU A 4 24.72 21.65 -23.73
C GLU A 4 25.13 20.21 -23.35
N LYS A 5 24.28 19.21 -23.64
CA LYS A 5 24.55 17.76 -23.82
C LYS A 5 25.43 16.99 -22.81
N GLU A 6 26.06 17.62 -21.84
CA GLU A 6 26.84 17.00 -20.77
C GLU A 6 26.01 16.95 -19.48
N LYS A 7 26.03 15.78 -18.85
CA LYS A 7 25.34 15.53 -17.60
C LYS A 7 26.20 16.08 -16.45
N ILE A 8 25.91 17.32 -16.04
CA ILE A 8 26.62 17.94 -14.91
C ILE A 8 26.14 17.29 -13.61
N GLU A 9 27.05 16.59 -12.94
CA GLU A 9 26.79 15.99 -11.63
C GLU A 9 27.12 17.00 -10.52
N VAL A 10 26.09 17.51 -9.85
CA VAL A 10 26.24 18.50 -8.77
C VAL A 10 26.16 17.78 -7.43
N ARG A 11 27.23 17.87 -6.63
CA ARG A 11 27.23 17.34 -5.27
C ARG A 11 26.58 18.34 -4.32
N MET A 12 25.51 17.91 -3.65
CA MET A 12 24.81 18.70 -2.64
C MET A 12 24.89 18.01 -1.28
N LYS A 13 25.01 18.80 -0.21
CA LYS A 13 24.98 18.32 1.17
C LYS A 13 23.97 19.13 1.97
N GLY A 14 23.06 18.45 2.64
CA GLY A 14 22.14 19.04 3.61
C GLY A 14 22.56 18.69 5.04
N ILE A 15 22.56 19.66 5.94
CA ILE A 15 22.67 19.44 7.38
C ILE A 15 21.32 19.81 7.98
N GLN A 16 20.63 18.83 8.56
CA GLN A 16 19.29 19.00 9.10
C GLN A 16 19.13 18.15 10.35
N PHE A 17 18.35 18.62 11.32
CA PHE A 17 17.96 17.80 12.45
C PHE A 17 17.11 16.61 11.97
N PRO A 18 17.33 15.39 12.47
CA PRO A 18 16.59 14.20 12.04
C PRO A 18 15.18 14.15 12.67
N LEU A 19 14.42 15.23 12.50
CA LEU A 19 13.11 15.45 13.09
C LEU A 19 12.14 15.89 11.99
N VAL A 20 10.96 15.26 11.95
CA VAL A 20 9.87 15.59 11.03
C VAL A 20 8.59 15.74 11.83
N SER A 21 7.85 16.82 11.62
CA SER A 21 6.50 16.95 12.16
C SER A 21 5.59 15.94 11.48
N ASN A 22 4.95 15.08 12.28
CA ASN A 22 4.10 13.99 11.80
C ASN A 22 2.61 14.20 12.14
N SER A 23 2.20 15.44 12.44
CA SER A 23 0.79 15.75 12.72
C SER A 23 -0.12 15.57 11.50
N ALA A 24 0.43 15.71 10.30
CA ALA A 24 -0.24 15.41 9.04
C ALA A 24 0.78 14.81 8.07
N THR A 25 0.48 13.62 7.56
CA THR A 25 1.41 12.84 6.76
C THR A 25 0.73 12.33 5.50
N THR A 26 1.45 12.37 4.39
CA THR A 26 0.95 11.89 3.11
C THR A 26 0.74 10.38 3.19
N GLY A 27 -0.32 9.87 2.54
CA GLY A 27 -0.63 8.43 2.55
C GLY A 27 0.56 7.54 2.18
N HIS A 28 1.39 7.98 1.22
CA HIS A 28 2.63 7.30 0.82
C HIS A 28 3.62 7.06 1.97
N LYS A 29 3.74 8.02 2.90
CA LYS A 29 4.63 7.89 4.07
C LYS A 29 3.98 7.13 5.22
N LEU A 30 2.68 6.85 5.13
CA LEU A 30 1.93 6.03 6.10
C LEU A 30 1.84 4.56 5.69
N GLN A 31 2.33 4.18 4.51
CA GLN A 31 2.32 2.78 4.09
C GLN A 31 3.15 1.92 5.06
N GLY A 32 2.55 0.83 5.57
CA GLY A 32 3.17 -0.04 6.57
C GLY A 32 3.03 0.45 8.02
N TYR A 33 2.39 1.60 8.26
CA TYR A 33 2.03 2.05 9.59
C TYR A 33 0.68 1.48 10.02
N THR A 34 0.48 1.30 11.33
CA THR A 34 -0.81 0.95 11.89
C THR A 34 -1.29 2.03 12.85
N ALA A 35 -2.40 2.68 12.50
CA ALA A 35 -3.03 3.75 13.24
C ALA A 35 -4.23 3.23 14.06
N SER A 36 -4.38 3.74 15.28
CA SER A 36 -5.61 3.57 16.07
C SER A 36 -6.70 4.56 15.65
N GLN A 37 -6.30 5.77 15.26
CA GLN A 37 -7.17 6.85 14.81
C GLN A 37 -6.54 7.58 13.62
N LEU A 38 -7.35 7.89 12.60
CA LEU A 38 -6.91 8.59 11.40
C LEU A 38 -8.00 9.53 10.89
N LEU A 39 -7.64 10.78 10.66
CA LEU A 39 -8.45 11.74 9.93
C LEU A 39 -7.99 11.81 8.46
N VAL A 40 -8.84 11.35 7.55
CA VAL A 40 -8.61 11.48 6.11
C VAL A 40 -9.12 12.84 5.64
N TRP A 41 -8.18 13.71 5.27
CA TRP A 41 -8.50 15.06 4.80
C TRP A 41 -9.07 15.09 3.39
N ASN A 42 -8.49 14.29 2.48
CA ASN A 42 -8.93 14.20 1.10
C ASN A 42 -8.58 12.82 0.51
N TRP A 43 -9.31 12.41 -0.52
CA TRP A 43 -9.11 11.15 -1.21
C TRP A 43 -8.35 11.35 -2.51
N HIS A 44 -7.44 10.42 -2.78
CA HIS A 44 -6.80 10.23 -4.07
C HIS A 44 -7.23 8.85 -4.58
N TYR A 45 -7.74 8.79 -5.80
CA TYR A 45 -8.34 7.57 -6.37
C TYR A 45 -7.49 6.93 -7.46
N ALA A 46 -6.26 7.40 -7.69
CA ALA A 46 -5.33 6.63 -8.51
C ALA A 46 -4.80 5.44 -7.71
N ASP A 47 -4.39 4.37 -8.39
CA ASP A 47 -3.56 3.29 -7.85
C ASP A 47 -4.04 2.70 -6.51
N ASN A 48 -5.35 2.59 -6.31
CA ASN A 48 -5.96 2.04 -5.09
C ASN A 48 -5.54 2.75 -3.78
N TRP A 49 -5.23 4.05 -3.83
CA TRP A 49 -4.84 4.83 -2.65
C TRP A 49 -5.88 4.82 -1.52
N ALA A 50 -7.17 4.77 -1.86
CA ALA A 50 -8.22 4.64 -0.87
C ALA A 50 -8.07 3.36 -0.03
N TYR A 51 -7.73 2.23 -0.66
CA TYR A 51 -7.49 0.97 0.04
C TYR A 51 -6.29 1.07 0.99
N VAL A 52 -5.17 1.65 0.53
CA VAL A 52 -3.96 1.82 1.36
C VAL A 52 -4.25 2.67 2.60
N VAL A 53 -5.04 3.74 2.47
CA VAL A 53 -5.41 4.60 3.60
C VAL A 53 -6.41 3.91 4.54
N LEU A 54 -7.29 3.06 4.03
CA LEU A 54 -8.23 2.30 4.85
C LEU A 54 -7.55 1.16 5.61
N SER A 55 -6.56 0.50 5.01
CA SER A 55 -5.88 -0.67 5.59
C SER A 55 -4.96 -0.33 6.76
N ILE A 56 -4.56 0.92 6.92
CA ILE A 56 -3.71 1.35 8.04
C ILE A 56 -4.49 1.55 9.35
N VAL A 57 -5.83 1.62 9.33
CA VAL A 57 -6.65 1.80 10.53
C VAL A 57 -7.17 0.45 11.02
N ARG A 58 -6.93 0.13 12.30
CA ARG A 58 -7.34 -1.18 12.88
C ARG A 58 -8.84 -1.39 12.97
N GLU A 59 -9.59 -0.32 13.27
CA GLU A 59 -11.03 -0.40 13.50
C GLU A 59 -11.74 0.78 12.84
N MET A 60 -12.91 0.52 12.26
CA MET A 60 -13.72 1.55 11.59
C MET A 60 -14.07 2.74 12.50
N LYS A 61 -14.22 2.52 13.81
CA LYS A 61 -14.49 3.59 14.79
C LYS A 61 -13.35 4.62 14.91
N GLY A 62 -12.15 4.25 14.49
CA GLY A 62 -10.97 5.11 14.45
C GLY A 62 -10.82 5.90 13.14
N LEU A 63 -11.67 5.67 12.14
CA LEU A 63 -11.61 6.32 10.85
C LEU A 63 -12.53 7.54 10.81
N PHE A 64 -11.95 8.72 10.60
CA PHE A 64 -12.67 9.98 10.47
C PHE A 64 -12.49 10.53 9.06
N LEU A 65 -13.59 10.89 8.40
CA LEU A 65 -13.57 11.34 7.01
C LEU A 65 -14.01 12.80 6.94
N ARG A 66 -13.16 13.69 6.44
CA ARG A 66 -13.58 15.06 6.11
C ARG A 66 -14.51 15.09 4.91
N LYS A 67 -14.24 14.24 3.91
CA LYS A 67 -15.09 14.03 2.73
C LYS A 67 -15.46 12.55 2.64
N PRO A 68 -16.72 12.22 2.34
CA PRO A 68 -17.11 10.83 2.15
C PRO A 68 -16.35 10.22 0.97
N LEU A 69 -16.19 8.89 1.01
CA LEU A 69 -15.72 8.12 -0.14
C LEU A 69 -16.70 8.26 -1.31
N SER A 70 -16.16 8.17 -2.52
CA SER A 70 -16.97 8.12 -3.73
C SER A 70 -17.75 6.81 -3.78
N LEU A 71 -19.04 6.87 -4.12
CA LEU A 71 -19.86 5.68 -4.36
C LEU A 71 -19.66 5.09 -5.76
N ASP A 72 -19.02 5.85 -6.65
CA ASP A 72 -18.58 5.37 -7.96
C ASP A 72 -17.47 4.33 -7.81
N LEU A 73 -17.81 3.06 -8.05
CA LEU A 73 -16.92 1.91 -7.90
C LEU A 73 -15.80 1.87 -8.94
N THR A 74 -15.94 2.58 -10.07
CA THR A 74 -14.91 2.60 -11.12
C THR A 74 -13.59 3.18 -10.60
N LYS A 75 -13.65 4.02 -9.57
CA LYS A 75 -12.49 4.64 -8.91
C LYS A 75 -11.66 3.71 -8.04
N TYR A 76 -12.13 2.49 -7.82
CA TYR A 76 -11.42 1.46 -7.03
C TYR A 76 -11.10 0.23 -7.88
N GLN A 77 -11.25 0.34 -9.19
CA GLN A 77 -10.94 -0.75 -10.09
C GLN A 77 -9.43 -1.02 -10.05
N MET A 78 -9.11 -2.31 -9.97
CA MET A 78 -7.77 -2.81 -10.14
C MET A 78 -7.32 -2.57 -11.59
N PRO A 79 -6.05 -2.16 -11.81
CA PRO A 79 -5.52 -2.02 -13.16
C PRO A 79 -5.65 -3.33 -13.96
N ASP A 80 -5.95 -3.21 -15.25
CA ASP A 80 -6.17 -4.36 -16.14
C ASP A 80 -4.95 -5.29 -16.20
N GLU A 81 -3.74 -4.74 -16.08
CA GLU A 81 -2.50 -5.53 -16.05
C GLU A 81 -2.46 -6.46 -14.84
N MET A 82 -2.97 -6.01 -13.69
CA MET A 82 -3.02 -6.81 -12.47
C MET A 82 -4.13 -7.86 -12.54
N VAL A 83 -5.27 -7.55 -13.16
CA VAL A 83 -6.31 -8.53 -13.48
C VAL A 83 -5.72 -9.65 -14.35
N HIS A 84 -5.03 -9.28 -15.42
CA HIS A 84 -4.41 -10.25 -16.34
C HIS A 84 -3.33 -11.09 -15.65
N MET A 85 -2.53 -10.48 -14.76
CA MET A 85 -1.56 -11.19 -13.94
C MET A 85 -2.23 -12.25 -13.05
N LEU A 86 -3.31 -11.91 -12.36
CA LEU A 86 -4.04 -12.84 -11.50
C LEU A 86 -4.69 -13.98 -12.30
N GLU A 87 -5.27 -13.67 -13.45
CA GLU A 87 -5.79 -14.70 -14.37
C GLU A 87 -4.68 -15.66 -14.82
N THR A 88 -3.52 -15.11 -15.15
CA THR A 88 -2.34 -15.92 -15.50
C THR A 88 -1.97 -16.84 -14.35
N PHE A 89 -1.81 -16.30 -13.13
CA PHE A 89 -1.48 -17.11 -11.96
C PHE A 89 -2.52 -18.20 -11.69
N SER A 90 -3.82 -17.90 -11.80
CA SER A 90 -4.88 -18.90 -11.61
C SER A 90 -4.84 -20.05 -12.62
N ARG A 91 -4.27 -19.84 -13.81
CA ARG A 91 -4.15 -20.87 -14.85
C ARG A 91 -2.91 -21.74 -14.66
N TYR A 92 -1.85 -21.20 -14.06
CA TYR A 92 -0.55 -21.88 -13.91
C TYR A 92 -0.30 -22.43 -12.51
N ILE A 93 -1.05 -22.00 -11.49
CA ILE A 93 -1.01 -22.58 -10.15
C ILE A 93 -2.19 -23.56 -10.02
N PRO A 94 -1.95 -24.88 -9.92
CA PRO A 94 -3.01 -25.85 -9.63
C PRO A 94 -3.61 -25.53 -8.26
N PHE A 95 -4.91 -25.25 -8.23
CA PHE A 95 -5.66 -24.88 -7.00
C PHE A 95 -5.54 -25.94 -5.88
N ASP A 96 -5.18 -27.17 -6.23
CA ASP A 96 -4.94 -28.29 -5.31
C ASP A 96 -3.75 -28.05 -4.35
N THR A 97 -2.87 -27.09 -4.65
CA THR A 97 -1.70 -26.78 -3.83
C THR A 97 -1.96 -25.74 -2.72
N LEU A 98 -3.14 -25.12 -2.69
CA LEU A 98 -3.49 -24.06 -1.73
C LEU A 98 -4.87 -24.32 -1.10
N SER A 99 -5.21 -25.56 -0.79
CA SER A 99 -6.36 -25.83 0.09
C SER A 99 -6.04 -25.32 1.51
N ALA A 100 -7.07 -25.07 2.32
CA ALA A 100 -6.89 -24.67 3.72
C ALA A 100 -6.04 -25.68 4.51
N ASP A 101 -6.14 -26.97 4.14
CA ASP A 101 -5.36 -28.05 4.75
C ASP A 101 -3.85 -27.88 4.52
N ASN A 102 -3.44 -27.39 3.35
CA ASN A 102 -2.03 -27.14 3.02
C ASN A 102 -1.44 -25.96 3.81
N TYR A 103 -2.28 -24.99 4.22
CA TYR A 103 -1.83 -23.84 5.03
C TYR A 103 -1.54 -24.26 6.47
N ASP A 104 -2.38 -25.12 7.05
CA ASP A 104 -2.15 -25.70 8.37
C ASP A 104 -0.93 -26.63 8.39
N GLU A 105 -0.69 -27.40 7.31
CA GLU A 105 0.54 -28.19 7.15
C GLU A 105 1.80 -27.32 7.06
N MET A 106 1.77 -26.20 6.33
CA MET A 106 2.88 -25.25 6.28
C MET A 106 3.18 -24.66 7.68
N LEU A 107 2.15 -24.24 8.42
CA LEU A 107 2.32 -23.71 9.78
C LEU A 107 2.91 -24.75 10.74
N GLN A 108 2.49 -26.01 10.62
CA GLN A 108 3.04 -27.12 11.42
C GLN A 108 4.52 -27.39 11.07
N SER A 109 4.90 -27.28 9.80
CA SER A 109 6.28 -27.48 9.36
C SER A 109 7.23 -26.39 9.86
N GLU A 110 6.79 -25.13 9.92
CA GLU A 110 7.58 -24.02 10.47
C GLU A 110 7.72 -24.08 12.00
N ALA A 111 6.69 -24.58 12.69
CA ALA A 111 6.74 -24.82 14.14
C ALA A 111 7.67 -25.99 14.52
N ALA A 112 7.92 -26.94 13.62
CA ALA A 112 8.82 -28.08 13.87
C ALA A 112 10.31 -27.75 13.66
N PHE A 113 10.63 -26.61 13.05
CA PHE A 113 12.00 -26.14 12.82
C PHE A 113 12.48 -25.10 13.86
N ASN A 114 11.62 -24.68 14.79
CA ASN A 114 11.95 -23.86 15.95
C ASN A 114 11.88 -24.69 17.25
#